data_AF-A0A4Y2KML1-F1
#
_entry.id   AF-A0A4Y2KML1-F1
#
_cell.length_a   1.000
_cell.length_b   1.000
_cell.length_c   1.000
_cell.angle_alpha   90.00
_cell.angle_beta   90.00
_cell.angle_gamma   90.00
#
_symmetry.space_group_name_H-M   'P 1'
#
loop_
_entity.id
_entity.type
_entity.pdbx_description
1 polymer ?
#
loop_
_entity_poly.entity_id
_entity_poly.type
_entity_poly.pdbx_seq_one_letter_code
_entity_poly.pdbx_strand_id
1 'polypeptide(L)'
;MCRCLKGFKPPAENSDLKQSGCVDLCNPNPCKHGKCEIMGDIYGCKCDDGYTGFDCNEVILNTAGKSGMKVALIILSVLVVPLILLSVFMIYQYRSLKKKTLNSSYFDDQSSTINLQPMRRKEPYEYIRR
;
A
#
# COMPACT_ATOMS: atom_id res chain seq x y z
N MET A 1 18.22 -16.80 51.06
CA MET A 1 18.48 -16.27 49.70
C MET A 1 18.59 -14.76 49.79
N CYS A 2 19.70 -14.18 49.36
CA CYS A 2 19.84 -12.73 49.23
C CYS A 2 19.18 -12.28 47.92
N ARG A 3 18.54 -11.11 47.94
CA ARG A 3 17.93 -10.45 46.77
C ARG A 3 18.31 -8.98 46.78
N CYS A 4 18.23 -8.35 45.61
CA CYS A 4 18.46 -6.91 45.47
C CYS A 4 17.33 -6.11 46.11
N LEU A 5 17.65 -4.89 46.54
CA LEU A 5 16.65 -3.93 47.03
C LEU A 5 15.83 -3.39 45.86
N LYS A 6 14.65 -2.83 46.18
CA LYS A 6 13.80 -2.15 45.19
C LYS A 6 14.61 -1.08 44.45
N GLY A 7 14.53 -1.09 43.12
CA GLY A 7 15.31 -0.19 42.27
C GLY A 7 16.71 -0.68 41.90
N PHE A 8 17.07 -1.90 42.32
CA PHE A 8 18.31 -2.54 41.92
C PHE A 8 18.03 -3.89 41.27
N LYS A 9 18.73 -4.19 40.17
CA LYS A 9 18.66 -5.49 39.50
C LYS A 9 19.96 -6.30 39.67
N PRO A 10 19.89 -7.64 39.66
CA PRO A 10 21.09 -8.44 39.55
C PRO A 10 21.84 -8.14 38.24
N PRO A 11 23.16 -8.26 38.24
CA PRO A 11 23.98 -8.04 37.06
C PRO A 11 23.70 -9.16 36.04
N ALA A 12 23.77 -8.86 34.75
CA ALA A 12 23.59 -9.87 33.72
C ALA A 12 24.79 -10.84 33.74
N GLU A 13 24.52 -12.15 33.77
CA GLU A 13 25.50 -13.25 33.90
C GLU A 13 26.31 -13.50 32.60
N ASN A 14 26.68 -12.45 31.86
CA ASN A 14 27.53 -12.49 30.65
C ASN A 14 28.13 -11.10 30.38
N SER A 15 28.87 -10.57 31.35
CA SER A 15 29.69 -9.37 31.14
C SER A 15 31.09 -9.63 31.65
N ASP A 16 32.09 -9.42 30.79
CA ASP A 16 33.54 -9.57 31.09
C ASP A 16 34.03 -8.61 32.18
N LEU A 17 33.13 -7.79 32.75
CA LEU A 17 33.34 -7.03 33.96
C LEU A 17 32.80 -7.84 35.16
N LYS A 18 33.70 -8.17 36.07
CA LYS A 18 33.44 -8.81 37.37
C LYS A 18 32.61 -7.90 38.29
N GLN A 19 31.36 -7.59 37.92
CA GLN A 19 30.44 -6.81 38.75
C GLN A 19 29.63 -7.76 39.61
N SER A 20 30.18 -8.13 40.76
CA SER A 20 29.47 -8.93 41.77
C SER A 20 28.66 -8.00 42.68
N GLY A 21 27.45 -7.63 42.26
CA GLY A 21 26.56 -6.79 43.06
C GLY A 21 25.31 -6.35 42.30
N CYS A 22 24.34 -5.77 43.01
CA CYS A 22 23.14 -5.23 42.37
C CYS A 22 23.42 -3.89 41.69
N VAL A 23 22.80 -3.65 40.54
CA VAL A 23 22.97 -2.44 39.72
C VAL A 23 21.76 -1.54 39.91
N ASP A 24 22.00 -0.26 40.21
CA ASP A 24 20.95 0.77 40.30
C ASP A 24 20.31 1.00 38.93
N LEU A 25 18.98 0.95 38.87
CA LEU A 25 18.22 1.13 37.65
C LEU A 25 18.16 2.59 37.18
N CYS A 26 18.32 3.55 38.08
CA CYS A 26 18.31 4.98 37.77
C CYS A 26 19.70 5.62 37.77
N ASN A 27 20.77 4.83 37.94
CA ASN A 27 22.14 5.35 37.92
C ASN A 27 23.09 4.50 37.05
N PRO A 28 23.55 5.03 35.90
CA PRO A 28 23.27 6.36 35.37
C PRO A 28 21.80 6.52 34.95
N ASN A 29 21.27 7.76 34.99
CA ASN A 29 19.87 8.02 34.65
C ASN A 29 19.56 7.55 33.21
N PRO A 30 18.69 6.54 33.02
CA PRO A 30 18.33 6.06 31.69
C PRO A 30 17.47 7.07 30.92
N CYS A 31 16.68 7.89 31.63
CA CYS A 31 15.79 8.88 31.04
C CYS A 31 16.58 10.06 30.48
N LYS A 32 16.43 10.35 29.18
CA LYS A 32 17.12 11.46 28.50
C LYS A 32 16.49 12.83 28.82
N HIS A 33 15.17 12.91 28.74
CA HIS A 33 14.39 14.12 29.01
C HIS A 33 13.25 13.80 29.98
N GLY A 34 13.61 13.62 31.25
CA GLY A 34 12.64 13.31 32.28
C GLY A 34 13.28 12.80 33.56
N LYS A 35 12.41 12.39 34.47
CA LYS A 35 12.80 11.87 35.78
C LYS A 35 12.67 10.36 35.82
N CYS A 36 13.73 9.69 36.27
CA CYS A 36 13.69 8.26 36.54
C CYS A 36 12.93 7.97 37.83
N GLU A 37 11.99 7.02 37.75
CA GLU A 37 11.15 6.58 38.86
C GLU A 37 11.27 5.06 39.03
N ILE A 38 11.45 4.61 40.26
CA ILE A 38 11.59 3.19 40.57
C ILE A 38 10.20 2.54 40.70
N MET A 39 9.88 1.63 39.79
CA MET A 39 8.62 0.90 39.69
C MET A 39 8.79 -0.57 40.10
N GLY A 40 9.31 -0.82 41.31
CA GLY A 40 9.57 -2.18 41.78
C GLY A 40 10.97 -2.63 41.39
N ASP A 41 11.02 -3.69 40.58
CA ASP A 41 12.27 -4.25 40.05
C ASP A 41 12.63 -3.69 38.66
N ILE A 42 11.85 -2.71 38.18
CA ILE A 42 12.07 -1.97 36.93
C ILE A 42 12.11 -0.46 37.22
N TYR A 43 12.67 0.31 36.28
CA TYR A 43 12.49 1.76 36.25
C TYR A 43 11.41 2.13 35.24
N GLY A 44 10.82 3.30 35.44
CA GLY A 44 10.05 4.02 34.44
C GLY A 44 10.56 5.46 34.34
N CYS A 45 10.29 6.10 33.21
CA CYS A 45 10.62 7.50 33.00
C CYS A 45 9.35 8.34 33.00
N LYS A 46 9.32 9.37 33.84
CA LYS A 46 8.35 10.45 33.76
C LYS A 46 8.91 11.52 32.82
N CYS A 47 8.45 11.53 31.57
CA CYS A 47 8.96 12.43 30.55
C CYS A 47 8.58 13.90 30.79
N ASP A 48 9.48 14.78 30.39
CA ASP A 48 9.23 16.22 30.32
C ASP A 48 8.25 16.55 29.19
N ASP A 49 7.62 17.72 29.26
CA ASP A 49 6.66 18.17 28.26
C ASP A 49 7.26 18.17 26.85
N GLY A 50 6.54 17.59 25.89
CA GLY A 50 7.00 17.47 24.52
C GLY A 50 7.94 16.29 24.26
N TYR A 51 8.16 15.40 25.23
CA TYR A 51 8.92 14.16 25.05
C TYR A 51 8.07 12.91 25.35
N THR A 52 8.41 11.81 24.69
CA THR A 52 7.75 10.50 24.81
C THR A 52 8.76 9.37 24.55
N GLY A 53 8.30 8.13 24.61
CA GLY A 53 9.13 6.93 24.51
C GLY A 53 9.59 6.42 25.89
N PHE A 54 10.11 5.19 25.93
CA PHE A 54 10.48 4.51 27.17
C PHE A 54 11.55 5.27 27.95
N ASP A 55 12.54 5.83 27.25
CA ASP A 55 13.64 6.62 27.82
C ASP A 55 13.48 8.13 27.60
N CYS A 56 12.29 8.59 27.21
CA CYS A 56 11.99 10.00 26.87
C CYS A 56 12.95 10.58 25.82
N ASN A 57 13.26 9.79 24.79
CA ASN A 57 14.15 10.16 23.69
C ASN A 57 13.41 10.63 22.43
N GLU A 58 12.10 10.46 22.37
CA GLU A 58 11.27 10.88 21.23
C GLU A 58 10.63 12.23 21.52
N VAL A 59 10.65 13.15 20.57
CA VAL A 59 9.93 14.42 20.68
C VAL A 59 8.49 14.21 20.22
N ILE A 60 7.52 14.69 20.99
CA ILE A 60 6.11 14.79 20.61
C ILE A 60 6.00 15.86 19.53
N LEU A 61 6.27 15.47 18.30
CA LEU A 61 5.86 16.24 17.14
C LEU A 61 4.35 16.06 17.03
N ASN A 62 3.58 17.08 17.40
CA ASN A 62 2.14 17.15 17.15
C ASN A 62 1.89 17.17 15.64
N THR A 63 2.04 16.03 14.97
CA THR A 63 1.74 15.88 13.56
C THR A 63 0.26 15.59 13.43
N ALA A 64 -0.56 16.61 13.61
CA ALA A 64 -1.98 16.65 13.24
C ALA A 64 -2.19 16.52 11.70
N GLY A 65 -1.36 15.76 11.00
CA GLY A 65 -1.34 15.68 9.54
C GLY A 65 -0.59 14.49 8.92
N LYS A 66 -0.11 13.50 9.69
CA LYS A 66 0.64 12.35 9.12
C LYS A 66 -0.20 11.12 8.75
N SER A 67 -1.53 11.20 8.89
CA SER A 67 -2.44 10.09 8.55
C SER A 67 -3.18 10.26 7.21
N GLY A 68 -3.22 11.45 6.63
CA GLY A 68 -3.88 11.69 5.33
C GLY A 68 -3.11 11.13 4.13
N MET A 69 -1.77 11.13 4.21
CA MET A 69 -0.91 10.80 3.06
C MET A 69 -0.95 9.31 2.70
N LYS A 70 -1.02 8.41 3.70
CA LYS A 70 -1.15 6.97 3.44
C LYS A 70 -2.53 6.59 2.91
N VAL A 71 -3.58 7.23 3.43
CA VAL A 71 -4.97 6.97 3.01
C VAL A 71 -5.19 7.41 1.56
N ALA A 72 -4.66 8.56 1.16
CA ALA A 72 -4.72 9.02 -0.23
C ALA A 72 -4.02 8.05 -1.21
N LEU A 73 -2.88 7.48 -0.82
CA LEU A 73 -2.16 6.48 -1.63
C LEU A 73 -2.94 5.16 -1.78
N ILE A 74 -3.62 4.72 -0.72
CA ILE A 74 -4.44 3.50 -0.75
C ILE A 74 -5.70 3.70 -1.61
N ILE A 75 -6.35 4.86 -1.54
CA ILE A 75 -7.54 5.15 -2.34
C ILE A 75 -7.19 5.23 -3.84
N LEU A 76 -6.05 5.84 -4.18
CA LEU A 76 -5.57 5.92 -5.56
C LEU A 76 -5.27 4.53 -6.13
N SER A 77 -4.63 3.64 -5.36
CA SER A 77 -4.33 2.29 -5.86
C SER A 77 -5.59 1.42 -6.01
N VAL A 78 -6.55 1.52 -5.09
CA VAL A 78 -7.75 0.67 -5.08
C VAL A 78 -8.81 1.14 -6.07
N LEU A 79 -8.90 2.43 -6.42
CA LEU A 79 -9.89 2.92 -7.38
C LEU A 79 -9.34 3.02 -8.80
N VAL A 80 -8.11 3.53 -8.97
CA VAL A 80 -7.57 3.82 -10.30
C VAL A 80 -7.10 2.54 -11.00
N VAL A 81 -6.43 1.63 -10.28
CA VAL A 81 -5.91 0.39 -10.87
C VAL A 81 -7.02 -0.52 -11.42
N PRO A 82 -8.12 -0.83 -10.69
CA PRO A 82 -9.17 -1.67 -11.28
C PRO A 82 -9.91 -0.98 -12.42
N LEU A 83 -10.08 0.34 -12.40
CA LEU A 83 -10.64 1.07 -13.55
C LEU A 83 -9.74 0.95 -14.79
N ILE A 84 -8.42 1.07 -14.61
CA ILE A 84 -7.46 0.86 -15.70
C ILE A 84 -7.54 -0.58 -16.19
N LEU A 85 -7.54 -1.58 -15.31
CA LEU A 85 -7.62 -3.00 -15.70
C LEU A 85 -8.93 -3.32 -16.45
N LEU A 86 -10.07 -2.80 -16.00
CA LEU A 86 -11.34 -2.94 -16.68
C LEU A 86 -11.33 -2.25 -18.05
N SER A 87 -10.74 -1.05 -18.15
CA SER A 87 -10.62 -0.35 -19.43
C SER A 87 -9.75 -1.13 -20.43
N VAL A 88 -8.62 -1.68 -19.99
CA VAL A 88 -7.72 -2.50 -20.81
C VAL A 88 -8.40 -3.80 -21.24
N PHE A 89 -9.12 -4.45 -20.32
CA PHE A 89 -9.90 -5.65 -20.61
C PHE A 89 -11.00 -5.37 -21.64
N MET A 90 -11.74 -4.27 -21.48
CA MET A 90 -12.78 -3.84 -22.43
C MET A 90 -12.16 -3.50 -23.79
N ILE A 91 -11.03 -2.80 -23.84
CA ILE A 91 -10.31 -2.51 -25.09
C ILE A 91 -9.83 -3.81 -25.75
N TYR A 92 -9.32 -4.77 -24.98
CA TYR A 92 -8.87 -6.07 -25.48
C TYR A 92 -10.02 -6.86 -26.09
N GLN A 93 -11.15 -6.95 -25.39
CA GLN A 93 -12.35 -7.63 -25.88
C GLN A 93 -12.94 -6.89 -27.08
N TYR A 94 -13.00 -5.56 -27.05
CA TYR A 94 -13.46 -4.75 -28.18
C TYR A 94 -12.58 -4.95 -29.42
N ARG A 95 -11.25 -4.98 -29.25
CA ARG A 95 -10.30 -5.30 -30.33
C ARG A 95 -10.47 -6.74 -30.80
N SER A 96 -10.73 -7.69 -29.91
CA SER A 96 -10.99 -9.09 -30.24
C SER A 96 -12.29 -9.26 -31.03
N LEU A 97 -13.36 -8.53 -30.66
CA LEU A 97 -14.64 -8.52 -31.38
C LEU A 97 -14.51 -7.85 -32.75
N LYS A 98 -13.81 -6.71 -32.84
CA LYS A 98 -13.54 -6.06 -34.13
C LYS A 98 -12.61 -6.91 -35.00
N LYS A 99 -11.65 -7.61 -34.40
CA LYS A 99 -10.81 -8.61 -35.08
C LYS A 99 -11.64 -9.80 -35.54
N LYS A 100 -12.69 -10.21 -34.82
CA LYS A 100 -13.66 -11.19 -35.33
C LYS A 100 -14.43 -10.64 -36.53
N THR A 101 -14.84 -9.37 -36.57
CA THR A 101 -15.51 -8.78 -37.74
C THR A 101 -14.57 -8.56 -38.95
N LEU A 102 -13.29 -8.22 -38.71
CA LEU A 102 -12.25 -8.11 -39.75
C LEU A 102 -11.67 -9.46 -40.19
N ASN A 103 -11.65 -10.48 -39.32
CA ASN A 103 -11.30 -11.86 -39.69
C ASN A 103 -12.49 -12.63 -40.29
N SER A 104 -13.72 -12.27 -39.93
CA SER A 104 -14.96 -12.83 -40.51
C SER A 104 -15.20 -12.35 -41.94
N SER A 105 -14.55 -11.26 -42.38
CA SER A 105 -14.56 -10.79 -43.78
C SER A 105 -13.42 -11.37 -44.63
N TYR A 106 -12.57 -12.25 -44.08
CA TYR A 106 -11.53 -12.99 -44.82
C TYR A 106 -11.82 -14.51 -44.93
N PHE A 107 -12.89 -15.01 -44.30
CA PHE A 107 -13.28 -16.42 -44.31
C PHE A 107 -14.75 -16.57 -44.77
N ASP A 108 -15.04 -16.16 -46.00
CA ASP A 108 -16.31 -16.43 -46.71
C ASP A 108 -16.05 -16.70 -48.21
N ASP A 109 -14.99 -17.47 -48.54
CA ASP A 109 -14.69 -17.82 -49.94
C ASP A 109 -14.34 -19.31 -50.14
N GLN A 110 -14.94 -20.20 -49.35
CA GLN A 110 -14.84 -21.64 -49.64
C GLN A 110 -16.08 -22.44 -49.23
N SER A 111 -17.24 -22.11 -49.81
CA SER A 111 -18.34 -23.02 -50.17
C SER A 111 -19.49 -22.13 -50.67
N SER A 112 -19.75 -21.95 -51.96
CA SER A 112 -20.60 -22.87 -52.73
C SER A 112 -20.75 -22.31 -54.15
N THR A 113 -20.44 -23.11 -55.16
CA THR A 113 -20.85 -22.85 -56.54
C THR A 113 -22.37 -22.97 -56.66
N ILE A 114 -23.08 -21.86 -56.89
CA ILE A 114 -24.42 -21.87 -57.49
C ILE A 114 -24.47 -20.71 -58.51
N ASN A 115 -24.57 -21.06 -59.78
CA ASN A 115 -24.89 -20.13 -60.87
C ASN A 115 -26.27 -19.52 -60.64
N LEU A 116 -26.37 -18.19 -60.48
CA LEU A 116 -27.57 -17.42 -60.83
C LEU A 116 -27.17 -16.05 -61.43
N GLN A 117 -27.90 -15.69 -62.48
CA GLN A 117 -27.65 -14.63 -63.46
C GLN A 117 -27.66 -13.20 -62.87
N PRO A 118 -27.04 -12.21 -63.56
CA PRO A 118 -27.12 -10.81 -63.16
C PRO A 118 -28.55 -10.26 -63.41
N MET A 119 -29.25 -9.86 -62.35
CA MET A 119 -30.47 -9.07 -62.46
C MET A 119 -30.12 -7.65 -62.91
N ARG A 120 -30.49 -7.34 -64.16
CA ARG A 120 -30.40 -5.99 -64.75
C ARG A 120 -31.65 -5.17 -64.43
N ARG A 121 -31.42 -3.90 -64.04
CA ARG A 121 -32.31 -2.71 -64.04
C ARG A 121 -33.44 -2.60 -63.00
N LYS A 122 -33.51 -1.43 -62.36
CA LYS A 122 -34.29 -0.25 -62.81
C LYS A 122 -33.80 1.02 -62.09
N GLU A 123 -33.24 1.98 -62.82
CA GLU A 123 -33.19 3.39 -62.40
C GLU A 123 -34.44 4.10 -62.94
N PRO A 124 -35.16 4.88 -62.12
CA PRO A 124 -36.15 5.83 -62.58
C PRO A 124 -35.50 7.22 -62.62
N TYR A 125 -35.42 7.88 -63.77
CA TYR A 125 -35.67 9.32 -63.95
C TYR A 125 -35.23 9.74 -65.36
N GLU A 126 -36.22 9.90 -66.24
CA GLU A 126 -36.07 10.56 -67.53
C GLU A 126 -36.90 11.85 -67.46
N TYR A 127 -36.23 13.01 -67.42
CA TYR A 127 -36.86 14.30 -67.75
C TYR A 127 -35.82 15.32 -68.24
N ILE A 128 -35.66 15.34 -69.58
CA ILE A 128 -35.68 16.49 -70.50
C ILE A 128 -34.97 17.79 -70.05
N ARG A 129 -33.90 18.16 -70.77
CA ARG A 129 -33.71 19.55 -71.20
C ARG A 129 -33.04 19.62 -72.59
N ARG A 130 -33.65 20.47 -73.41
CA ARG A 130 -33.37 20.86 -74.81
C ARG A 130 -31.92 21.07 -75.17
#